data_AF-A0A1I8P2Z8-F1
#
_entry.id   AF-A0A1I8P2Z8-F1
#
_cell.length_a   1.000
_cell.length_b   1.000
_cell.length_c   1.000
_cell.angle_alpha   90.00
_cell.angle_beta   90.00
_cell.angle_gamma   90.00
#
_symmetry.space_group_name_H-M   'P 1'
#
loop_
_entity.id
_entity.type
_entity.pdbx_description
1 polymer ?
#
loop_
_entity_poly.entity_id
_entity_poly.type
_entity_poly.pdbx_seq_one_letter_code
_entity_poly.pdbx_strand_id
1 'polypeptide(L)'
;MPNDWWTTAGKILNVPLLVTEQNPEKLGKTVQELDISHAKANVGKTRFSMMVPEIEKQMQSLFDGGKPTDVVLYGIESHVCVEQTAIDLLERNINVFLVADCVASRVNQDRDLAIERLRSAGCVITTSESVIYNLLRDKNHPKFNDLRKLLLAKSADMQLTKSSSAANENTNSKL
;
A
#
# COMPACT_ATOMS: atom_id res chain seq x y z
N MET A 1 13.08 0.54 4.30
CA MET A 1 12.98 -0.67 5.14
C MET A 1 13.86 -1.74 4.50
N PRO A 2 14.61 -2.56 5.25
CA PRO A 2 15.75 -3.29 4.67
C PRO A 2 15.38 -4.47 3.77
N ASN A 3 14.11 -4.93 3.74
CA ASN A 3 13.76 -6.00 2.81
C ASN A 3 12.42 -5.69 2.13
N ASP A 4 12.33 -6.03 0.86
CA ASP A 4 11.12 -5.91 0.06
C ASP A 4 10.15 -7.05 0.35
N TRP A 5 9.43 -6.91 1.46
CA TRP A 5 8.51 -7.94 1.92
C TRP A 5 7.35 -8.10 0.96
N TRP A 6 6.96 -7.01 0.28
CA TRP A 6 5.70 -6.93 -0.41
C TRP A 6 5.72 -7.39 -1.82
N THR A 7 6.65 -6.90 -2.63
CA THR A 7 6.73 -7.42 -3.99
C THR A 7 7.11 -8.90 -3.92
N THR A 8 7.96 -9.29 -2.96
CA THR A 8 8.31 -10.70 -2.73
C THR A 8 7.10 -11.53 -2.29
N ALA A 9 6.29 -11.07 -1.34
CA ALA A 9 5.09 -11.80 -0.91
C ALA A 9 4.08 -11.93 -2.05
N GLY A 10 3.85 -10.85 -2.81
CA GLY A 10 3.00 -10.86 -4.00
C GLY A 10 3.47 -11.89 -5.04
N LYS A 11 4.78 -11.92 -5.32
CA LYS A 11 5.42 -12.90 -6.21
C LYS A 11 5.19 -14.34 -5.74
N ILE A 12 5.40 -14.63 -4.45
CA ILE A 12 5.22 -15.98 -3.87
C ILE A 12 3.75 -16.44 -3.96
N LEU A 13 2.83 -15.50 -3.74
CA LEU A 13 1.38 -15.74 -3.77
C LEU A 13 0.76 -15.62 -5.18
N ASN A 14 1.57 -15.33 -6.20
CA ASN A 14 1.13 -15.07 -7.58
C ASN A 14 0.09 -13.94 -7.70
N VAL A 15 0.19 -12.91 -6.85
CA VAL A 15 -0.63 -11.69 -6.96
C VAL A 15 -0.01 -10.80 -8.06
N PRO A 16 -0.77 -10.40 -9.09
CA PRO A 16 -0.24 -9.52 -10.13
C PRO A 16 0.21 -8.17 -9.57
N LEU A 17 1.44 -7.78 -9.87
CA LEU A 17 2.03 -6.51 -9.45
C LEU A 17 1.98 -5.47 -10.59
N LEU A 18 1.45 -4.29 -10.30
CA LEU A 18 1.48 -3.11 -11.18
C LEU A 18 2.23 -1.98 -10.50
N VAL A 19 3.18 -1.37 -11.20
CA VAL A 19 4.05 -0.32 -10.66
C VAL A 19 3.92 0.93 -11.50
N THR A 20 3.93 2.09 -10.86
CA THR A 20 4.01 3.38 -11.53
C THR A 20 5.08 4.26 -10.92
N GLU A 21 5.78 5.02 -11.75
CA GLU A 21 6.80 5.97 -11.34
C GLU A 21 6.35 7.39 -11.67
N GLN A 22 6.25 8.26 -10.67
CA GLN A 22 5.85 9.65 -10.90
C GLN A 22 7.05 10.42 -11.47
N ASN A 23 6.92 10.93 -12.70
CA ASN A 23 7.92 11.73 -13.39
C ASN A 23 9.36 11.20 -13.20
N PRO A 24 9.65 9.96 -13.65
CA PRO A 24 10.88 9.25 -13.31
C PRO A 24 12.16 9.96 -13.78
N GLU A 25 12.06 10.79 -14.81
CA GLU A 25 13.18 11.63 -15.28
C GLU A 25 13.64 12.65 -14.22
N LYS A 26 12.71 13.14 -13.38
CA LYS A 26 13.00 14.14 -12.35
C LYS A 26 13.08 13.55 -10.94
N LEU A 27 12.26 12.55 -10.64
CA LEU A 27 12.13 11.97 -9.29
C LEU A 27 12.87 10.64 -9.13
N GLY A 28 13.43 10.11 -10.22
CA GLY A 28 14.09 8.81 -10.22
C GLY A 28 13.13 7.65 -10.44
N LYS A 29 13.71 6.47 -10.66
CA LYS A 29 12.99 5.21 -10.81
C LYS A 29 12.65 4.61 -9.44
N THR A 30 11.86 3.54 -9.46
CA THR A 30 11.63 2.70 -8.28
C THR A 30 12.95 2.28 -7.65
N VAL A 31 13.03 2.36 -6.32
CA VAL A 31 14.25 2.06 -5.56
C VAL A 31 14.67 0.59 -5.76
N GLN A 32 15.99 0.34 -5.82
CA GLN A 32 16.54 -0.99 -6.16
C GLN A 32 16.28 -2.03 -5.07
N GLU A 33 16.00 -1.58 -3.85
CA GLU A 33 15.62 -2.43 -2.74
C GLU A 33 14.30 -3.16 -3.00
N LEU A 34 13.46 -2.69 -3.94
CA LEU A 34 12.23 -3.36 -4.36
C LEU A 34 12.45 -4.19 -5.64
N ASP A 35 12.31 -5.52 -5.55
CA ASP A 35 12.30 -6.46 -6.68
C ASP A 35 11.00 -6.37 -7.49
N ILE A 36 10.93 -5.38 -8.37
CA ILE A 36 9.82 -5.24 -9.32
C ILE A 36 10.02 -6.04 -10.62
N SER A 37 10.99 -6.96 -10.69
CA SER A 37 11.29 -7.72 -11.94
C SER A 37 10.13 -8.59 -12.43
N HIS A 38 9.19 -8.92 -11.54
CA HIS A 38 8.00 -9.71 -11.83
C HIS A 38 6.74 -8.84 -12.06
N ALA A 39 6.88 -7.52 -12.04
CA ALA A 39 5.78 -6.60 -12.31
C ALA A 39 5.21 -6.82 -13.71
N LYS A 40 3.88 -6.80 -13.82
CA LYS A 40 3.16 -6.93 -15.09
C LYS A 40 3.14 -5.61 -15.87
N ALA A 41 3.36 -4.49 -15.19
CA ALA A 41 3.66 -3.20 -15.79
C ALA A 41 4.53 -2.35 -14.84
N ASN A 42 5.44 -1.56 -15.41
CA ASN A 42 6.09 -0.44 -14.75
C ASN A 42 5.94 0.80 -15.66
N VAL A 43 5.11 1.76 -15.25
CA VAL A 43 4.70 2.88 -16.09
C VAL A 43 5.13 4.22 -15.49
N GLY A 44 5.93 4.98 -16.22
CA GLY A 44 6.20 6.38 -15.90
C GLY A 44 4.98 7.25 -16.18
N LYS A 45 4.60 8.13 -15.24
CA LYS A 45 3.40 8.96 -15.34
C LYS A 45 3.58 10.37 -14.78
N THR A 46 2.75 11.30 -15.23
CA THR A 46 2.63 12.66 -14.65
C THR A 46 1.32 12.85 -13.89
N ARG A 47 0.27 12.09 -14.21
CA ARG A 47 -0.98 12.03 -13.42
C ARG A 47 -0.69 11.47 -12.03
N PHE A 48 -1.24 12.09 -10.98
CA PHE A 48 -1.03 11.63 -9.60
C PHE A 48 -1.63 10.26 -9.34
N SER A 49 -2.89 10.04 -9.71
CA SER A 49 -3.49 8.70 -9.70
C SER A 49 -2.74 7.73 -10.62
N MET A 50 -2.65 6.46 -10.20
CA MET A 50 -2.09 5.35 -10.99
C MET A 50 -3.01 4.92 -12.13
N MET A 51 -4.27 5.35 -12.14
CA MET A 51 -5.24 5.02 -13.19
C MET A 51 -4.98 5.83 -14.46
N VAL A 52 -3.91 5.45 -15.15
CA VAL A 52 -3.51 5.91 -16.49
C VAL A 52 -3.84 4.82 -17.53
N PRO A 53 -4.00 5.17 -18.82
CA PRO A 53 -4.44 4.22 -19.85
C PRO A 53 -3.61 2.92 -19.92
N GLU A 54 -2.30 2.98 -19.70
CA GLU A 54 -1.41 1.83 -19.72
C GLU A 54 -1.67 0.87 -18.56
N ILE A 55 -1.95 1.41 -17.37
CA ILE A 55 -2.31 0.62 -16.19
C ILE A 55 -3.72 0.04 -16.36
N GLU A 56 -4.67 0.82 -16.86
CA GLU A 56 -6.03 0.34 -17.15
C GLU A 56 -6.02 -0.80 -18.19
N LYS A 57 -5.25 -0.64 -19.27
CA LYS A 57 -5.06 -1.69 -20.28
C LYS A 57 -4.42 -2.94 -19.69
N GLN A 58 -3.42 -2.78 -18.83
CA GLN A 58 -2.79 -3.92 -18.18
C GLN A 58 -3.75 -4.63 -17.22
N MET A 59 -4.58 -3.89 -16.47
CA MET A 59 -5.62 -4.47 -15.63
C MET A 59 -6.62 -5.26 -16.48
N GLN A 60 -7.13 -4.70 -17.57
CA GLN A 60 -8.02 -5.42 -18.48
C GLN A 60 -7.36 -6.70 -19.02
N SER A 61 -6.09 -6.65 -19.41
CA SER A 61 -5.35 -7.82 -19.89
C SER A 61 -5.19 -8.91 -18.82
N LEU A 62 -5.10 -8.55 -17.54
CA LEU A 62 -4.94 -9.50 -16.44
C LEU A 62 -6.26 -10.16 -16.01
N PHE A 63 -7.39 -9.55 -16.39
CA PHE A 63 -8.73 -9.97 -15.97
C PHE A 63 -9.67 -10.20 -17.16
N ASP A 64 -9.12 -10.62 -18.31
CA ASP A 64 -9.86 -11.00 -19.53
C ASP A 64 -10.89 -9.95 -19.99
N GLY A 65 -10.48 -8.69 -20.00
CA GLY A 65 -11.32 -7.53 -20.35
C GLY A 65 -12.16 -6.99 -19.18
N GLY A 66 -12.15 -7.67 -18.04
CA GLY A 66 -12.77 -7.25 -16.80
C GLY A 66 -11.87 -6.36 -15.93
N LYS A 67 -12.11 -6.44 -14.62
CA LYS A 67 -11.39 -5.69 -13.57
C LYS A 67 -11.20 -6.58 -12.34
N PRO A 68 -10.20 -6.31 -11.48
CA PRO A 68 -10.12 -6.98 -10.19
C PRO A 68 -11.33 -6.62 -9.32
N THR A 69 -11.71 -7.54 -8.44
CA THR A 69 -12.64 -7.24 -7.34
C THR A 69 -11.97 -6.41 -6.26
N ASP A 70 -10.70 -6.73 -5.96
CA ASP A 70 -9.95 -6.17 -4.85
C ASP A 70 -8.55 -5.74 -5.31
N VAL A 71 -8.08 -4.61 -4.80
CA VAL A 71 -6.73 -4.10 -5.01
C VAL A 71 -6.08 -3.85 -3.65
N VAL A 72 -4.86 -4.35 -3.49
CA VAL A 72 -3.97 -3.98 -2.38
C VAL A 72 -3.16 -2.77 -2.82
N LEU A 73 -3.29 -1.66 -2.12
CA LEU A 73 -2.67 -0.38 -2.48
C LEU A 73 -1.68 0.08 -1.42
N TYR A 74 -0.46 0.43 -1.86
CA TYR A 74 0.62 0.96 -1.03
C TYR A 74 1.57 1.83 -1.87
N GLY A 75 2.41 2.63 -1.21
CA GLY A 75 3.35 3.53 -1.87
C GLY A 75 3.31 4.97 -1.34
N ILE A 76 3.82 5.90 -2.14
CA ILE A 76 3.94 7.32 -1.77
C ILE A 76 3.49 8.24 -2.93
N GLU A 77 3.01 9.45 -2.67
CA GLU A 77 2.66 10.01 -1.35
C GLU A 77 1.21 9.68 -0.96
N SER A 78 0.98 9.45 0.34
CA SER A 78 -0.30 8.96 0.87
C SER A 78 -1.47 9.88 0.52
N HIS A 79 -1.26 11.18 0.66
CA HIS A 79 -2.27 12.22 0.46
C HIS A 79 -2.38 12.74 -0.98
N VAL A 80 -1.60 12.18 -1.92
CA VAL A 80 -1.55 12.63 -3.31
C VAL A 80 -1.79 11.44 -4.25
N CYS A 81 -0.74 10.70 -4.59
CA CYS A 81 -0.82 9.62 -5.57
C CYS A 81 -1.66 8.48 -5.03
N VAL A 82 -1.46 8.08 -3.78
CA VAL A 82 -2.19 6.97 -3.16
C VAL A 82 -3.67 7.33 -2.98
N GLU A 83 -3.97 8.50 -2.41
CA GLU A 83 -5.35 8.95 -2.18
C GLU A 83 -6.15 9.08 -3.49
N GLN A 84 -5.60 9.76 -4.51
CA GLN A 84 -6.31 9.88 -5.79
C GLN A 84 -6.49 8.53 -6.50
N THR A 85 -5.52 7.61 -6.36
CA THR A 85 -5.65 6.26 -6.92
C THR A 85 -6.74 5.47 -6.23
N ALA A 86 -6.80 5.52 -4.89
CA ALA A 86 -7.80 4.81 -4.12
C ALA A 86 -9.22 5.31 -4.46
N ILE A 87 -9.42 6.62 -4.57
CA ILE A 87 -10.70 7.21 -4.98
C ILE A 87 -11.08 6.74 -6.39
N ASP A 88 -10.17 6.83 -7.36
CA ASP A 88 -10.40 6.36 -8.73
C ASP A 88 -10.80 4.87 -8.78
N LEU A 89 -10.17 4.01 -7.96
CA LEU A 89 -10.49 2.59 -7.87
C LEU A 89 -11.87 2.34 -7.25
N LEU A 90 -12.20 3.05 -6.17
CA LEU A 90 -13.50 2.95 -5.50
C LEU A 90 -14.65 3.39 -6.42
N GLU A 91 -14.49 4.50 -7.16
CA GLU A 91 -15.46 4.98 -8.16
C GLU A 91 -15.71 3.94 -9.27
N ARG A 92 -14.70 3.11 -9.56
CA ARG A 92 -14.80 1.98 -10.50
C ARG A 92 -15.39 0.73 -9.85
N ASN A 93 -15.93 0.81 -8.63
CA ASN A 93 -16.43 -0.34 -7.85
C ASN A 93 -15.38 -1.45 -7.72
N ILE A 94 -14.17 -1.08 -7.33
CA ILE A 94 -13.07 -2.00 -6.98
C ILE A 94 -12.77 -1.76 -5.50
N ASN A 95 -12.76 -2.82 -4.70
CA ASN A 95 -12.44 -2.71 -3.28
C ASN A 95 -10.96 -2.36 -3.08
N VAL A 96 -10.67 -1.44 -2.19
CA VAL A 96 -9.29 -1.00 -1.91
C VAL A 96 -8.88 -1.40 -0.51
N PHE A 97 -7.85 -2.24 -0.42
CA PHE A 97 -7.13 -2.58 0.81
C PHE A 97 -5.90 -1.68 0.91
N LEU A 98 -6.03 -0.58 1.66
CA LEU A 98 -4.93 0.35 1.89
C LEU A 98 -4.01 -0.18 2.98
N VAL A 99 -2.74 -0.41 2.64
CA VAL A 99 -1.73 -0.94 3.57
C VAL A 99 -1.09 0.21 4.34
N ALA A 100 -1.61 0.49 5.53
CA ALA A 100 -1.27 1.68 6.31
C ALA A 100 0.20 1.74 6.74
N ASP A 101 0.83 0.59 7.00
CA ASP A 101 2.26 0.51 7.36
C ASP A 101 3.20 0.57 6.14
N CYS A 102 2.66 0.72 4.93
CA CYS A 102 3.40 0.82 3.67
C CYS A 102 2.99 2.03 2.82
N VAL A 103 2.35 3.01 3.46
CA VAL A 103 2.12 4.32 2.89
C VAL A 103 2.83 5.37 3.72
N ALA A 104 3.38 6.38 3.05
CA ALA A 104 4.05 7.49 3.69
C ALA A 104 3.77 8.81 2.96
N SER A 105 3.99 9.91 3.67
CA SER A 105 4.01 11.28 3.17
C SER A 105 5.25 11.96 3.74
N ARG A 106 5.60 13.14 3.24
CA ARG A 106 6.71 13.94 3.80
C ARG A 106 6.52 14.28 5.28
N VAL A 107 5.27 14.46 5.71
CA VAL A 107 4.88 14.72 7.10
C VAL A 107 3.82 13.71 7.52
N ASN A 108 3.90 13.22 8.77
CA ASN A 108 2.95 12.23 9.29
C ASN A 108 1.50 12.75 9.31
N GLN A 109 1.28 14.03 9.60
CA GLN A 109 -0.04 14.63 9.59
C GLN A 109 -0.75 14.46 8.24
N ASP A 110 -0.05 14.65 7.12
CA ASP A 110 -0.62 14.47 5.79
C ASP A 110 -0.97 13.00 5.53
N ARG A 111 -0.09 12.08 5.94
CA ARG A 111 -0.33 10.63 5.86
C ARG A 111 -1.55 10.22 6.68
N ASP A 112 -1.60 10.63 7.94
CA ASP A 112 -2.62 10.17 8.90
C ASP A 112 -4.01 10.69 8.51
N LEU A 113 -4.11 11.96 8.11
CA LEU A 113 -5.35 12.53 7.59
C LEU A 113 -5.79 11.87 6.27
N ALA A 114 -4.86 11.52 5.38
CA ALA A 114 -5.21 10.80 4.15
C ALA A 114 -5.76 9.39 4.47
N ILE A 115 -5.14 8.66 5.40
CA ILE A 115 -5.63 7.34 5.83
C ILE A 115 -7.05 7.46 6.42
N GLU A 116 -7.32 8.49 7.23
CA GLU A 116 -8.66 8.72 7.79
C GLU A 116 -9.70 9.05 6.72
N ARG A 117 -9.36 9.92 5.76
CA ARG A 117 -10.22 10.23 4.61
C ARG A 117 -10.52 8.98 3.79
N LEU A 118 -9.49 8.19 3.49
CA LEU A 118 -9.64 6.96 2.70
C LEU A 118 -10.46 5.89 3.42
N ARG A 119 -10.34 5.79 4.76
CA ARG A 119 -11.23 4.95 5.57
C ARG A 119 -12.68 5.38 5.39
N SER A 120 -12.94 6.69 5.50
CA SER A 120 -14.29 7.26 5.34
C SER A 120 -14.84 7.10 3.92
N ALA A 121 -13.96 7.12 2.92
CA ALA A 121 -14.31 6.89 1.51
C ALA A 121 -14.65 5.42 1.19
N GLY A 122 -14.34 4.48 2.08
CA GLY A 122 -14.66 3.05 1.91
C GLY A 122 -13.46 2.13 1.69
N CYS A 123 -12.22 2.62 1.82
CA CYS A 123 -11.05 1.75 1.83
C CYS A 123 -11.04 0.89 3.11
N VAL A 124 -10.68 -0.38 2.97
CA VAL A 124 -10.29 -1.23 4.09
C VAL A 124 -8.87 -0.85 4.51
N ILE A 125 -8.74 -0.25 5.68
CA ILE A 125 -7.42 0.07 6.24
C ILE A 125 -6.85 -1.19 6.91
N THR A 126 -5.71 -1.67 6.42
CA THR A 126 -5.07 -2.90 6.87
C THR A 126 -3.58 -2.69 7.10
N THR A 127 -2.89 -3.72 7.60
CA THR A 127 -1.44 -3.77 7.73
C THR A 127 -0.85 -4.85 6.83
N SER A 128 0.47 -4.85 6.76
CA SER A 128 1.18 -5.78 5.91
C SER A 128 1.00 -7.24 6.20
N GLU A 129 1.28 -7.59 7.44
CA GLU A 129 1.10 -8.91 7.98
C GLU A 129 -0.36 -9.39 7.84
N SER A 130 -1.33 -8.49 8.06
CA SER A 130 -2.75 -8.80 7.91
C SER A 130 -3.13 -9.23 6.48
N VAL A 131 -2.69 -8.51 5.44
CA VAL A 131 -2.97 -8.90 4.05
C VAL A 131 -2.34 -10.26 3.73
N ILE A 132 -1.09 -10.48 4.12
CA ILE A 132 -0.37 -11.73 3.81
C ILE A 132 -1.09 -12.92 4.47
N TYR A 133 -1.47 -12.82 5.75
CA TYR A 133 -2.23 -13.88 6.40
C TYR A 133 -3.66 -14.04 5.85
N ASN A 134 -4.31 -12.96 5.44
CA ASN A 134 -5.60 -13.03 4.76
C ASN A 134 -5.52 -13.76 3.42
N LEU A 135 -4.42 -13.63 2.67
CA LEU A 135 -4.21 -14.37 1.44
C LEU A 135 -3.86 -15.85 1.70
N LEU A 136 -3.11 -16.13 2.77
CA LEU A 136 -2.74 -17.49 3.16
C LEU A 136 -3.95 -18.32 3.64
N ARG A 137 -4.86 -17.71 4.39
CA ARG A 137 -6.07 -18.30 5.03
C ARG A 137 -5.81 -19.42 6.05
N ASP A 138 -4.82 -20.28 5.86
CA ASP A 138 -4.54 -21.44 6.70
C ASP A 138 -3.03 -21.66 6.86
N LYS A 139 -2.61 -22.18 8.03
CA LYS A 139 -1.20 -22.52 8.31
C LYS A 139 -0.65 -23.64 7.40
N ASN A 140 -1.54 -24.46 6.84
CA ASN A 140 -1.21 -25.57 5.94
C ASN A 140 -1.14 -25.12 4.48
N HIS A 141 -1.32 -23.84 4.19
CA HIS A 141 -1.16 -23.31 2.83
C HIS A 141 0.23 -23.69 2.27
N PRO A 142 0.34 -24.16 1.02
CA PRO A 142 1.61 -24.65 0.47
C PRO A 142 2.76 -23.64 0.52
N LYS A 143 2.43 -22.34 0.50
CA LYS A 143 3.39 -21.22 0.57
C LYS A 143 3.64 -20.67 1.97
N PHE A 144 3.01 -21.23 3.01
CA PHE A 144 3.13 -20.72 4.39
C PHE A 144 4.58 -20.67 4.86
N ASN A 145 5.35 -21.74 4.67
CA ASN A 145 6.75 -21.81 5.12
C ASN A 145 7.67 -20.85 4.36
N ASP A 146 7.35 -20.53 3.11
CA ASP A 146 8.10 -19.56 2.31
C ASP A 146 7.87 -18.14 2.86
N LEU A 147 6.61 -17.79 3.12
CA LEU A 147 6.21 -16.46 3.62
C LEU A 147 6.53 -16.25 5.09
N ARG A 148 6.47 -17.30 5.92
CA ARG A 148 6.82 -17.20 7.35
C ARG A 148 8.22 -16.65 7.55
N LYS A 149 9.18 -16.98 6.68
CA LYS A 149 10.55 -16.46 6.74
C LYS A 149 10.61 -14.94 6.54
N LEU A 150 9.74 -14.38 5.68
CA LEU A 150 9.62 -12.94 5.48
C LEU A 150 8.99 -12.26 6.70
N LEU A 151 7.98 -12.88 7.30
CA LEU A 151 7.22 -12.34 8.43
C LEU A 151 7.96 -12.40 9.79
N LEU A 152 9.10 -13.09 9.87
CA LEU A 152 9.93 -13.08 11.11
C LEU A 152 10.56 -11.71 11.37
N ALA A 153 10.80 -10.92 10.33
CA ALA A 153 11.23 -9.54 10.46
C ALA A 153 10.01 -8.67 10.79
N LYS A 154 10.09 -7.90 11.89
CA LYS A 154 9.02 -7.00 12.29
C LYS A 154 8.91 -5.82 11.32
N SER A 155 7.68 -5.41 11.01
CA SER A 155 7.44 -4.14 10.35
C SER A 155 7.85 -2.96 11.23
N ALA A 156 8.23 -1.84 10.60
CA ALA A 156 8.53 -0.63 11.35
C ALA A 156 7.25 -0.10 12.02
N ASP A 157 7.36 0.35 13.27
CA ASP A 157 6.24 1.00 13.94
C ASP A 157 6.00 2.40 13.32
N MET A 158 4.92 2.50 12.55
CA MET A 158 4.52 3.72 11.86
C MET A 158 3.73 4.69 12.75
N GLN A 159 3.48 4.33 14.02
CA GLN A 159 2.81 5.14 15.05
C GLN A 159 1.36 5.52 14.70
N LEU A 160 0.67 4.67 13.94
CA LEU A 160 -0.67 4.93 13.38
C LEU A 160 -1.80 5.00 14.42
N THR A 161 -1.55 4.56 15.66
CA THR A 161 -2.56 4.48 16.74
C THR A 161 -2.21 5.34 17.94
N LYS A 162 -1.13 6.13 17.88
CA LYS A 162 -0.80 7.04 18.98
C LYS A 162 -1.78 8.20 18.95
N SER A 163 -2.81 8.15 19.80
CA SER A 163 -3.57 9.33 20.14
C SER A 163 -2.65 10.34 20.84
N SER A 164 -2.87 11.63 20.59
CA SER A 164 -2.13 12.72 21.22
C SER A 164 -2.45 12.80 22.72
N SER A 165 -1.94 11.87 23.52
CA SER A 165 -2.01 11.92 24.99
C SER A 165 -0.86 12.76 25.56
N ALA A 166 -0.73 14.00 25.09
CA ALA A 166 0.26 14.97 25.59
C ALA A 166 -0.37 16.34 25.91
N ALA A 167 -1.62 16.35 26.35
CA ALA A 167 -2.29 17.53 26.86
C ALA A 167 -3.10 17.16 28.11
N ASN A 168 -2.44 16.78 29.22
CA ASN A 168 -2.99 16.85 30.59
C ASN A 168 -2.00 16.44 31.71
N GLU A 169 -0.73 16.81 31.60
CA GLU A 169 0.20 16.75 32.75
C GLU A 169 1.02 18.04 32.80
N ASN A 170 0.45 19.13 33.33
CA ASN A 170 1.19 20.18 34.05
C ASN A 170 0.31 21.34 34.59
N THR A 171 -0.79 21.03 35.27
CA THR A 171 -1.44 22.01 36.16
C THR A 171 -2.02 21.31 37.38
N ASN A 172 -1.15 20.93 38.33
CA ASN A 172 -1.42 21.02 39.78
C ASN A 172 -0.25 20.46 40.59
N SER A 173 0.71 21.32 40.91
CA SER A 173 1.57 21.14 42.09
C SER A 173 2.01 22.50 42.65
N LYS A 174 1.06 23.24 43.22
CA LYS A 174 1.32 24.24 44.26
C LYS A 174 0.08 24.40 45.13
N LEU A 175 -0.05 23.50 46.11
CA LEU A 175 -0.47 23.77 47.49
C LEU A 175 0.32 22.81 48.38
#